data_AF-A0ABD7GP13-F1
#
_entry.id   AF-A0ABD7GP13-F1
#
_cell.length_a   1.000
_cell.length_b   1.000
_cell.length_c   1.000
_cell.angle_alpha   90.00
_cell.angle_beta   90.00
_cell.angle_gamma   90.00
#
_symmetry.space_group_name_H-M   'P 1'
#
loop_
_entity.id
_entity.type
_entity.pdbx_description
1 polymer ?
#
loop_
_entity_poly.entity_id
_entity_poly.type
_entity_poly.pdbx_seq_one_letter_code
_entity_poly.pdbx_strand_id
1 'polypeptide(L)' 'GMLAAKTTVPVLGVPIPSKHLSGLDSLYSIVQMPKGIPVATFAIGESGAVNAALFAVAMLAKSDSTLLAQLNAYRVAQT' A
#
# COMPACT_ATOMS: atom_id res chain seq x y z
N GLY A 1 -5.25 2.87 10.10
CA GLY A 1 -6.66 2.93 10.53
C GLY A 1 -7.18 4.35 10.69
N MET A 2 -6.72 5.09 11.71
CA MET A 2 -7.34 6.38 12.08
C MET A 2 -7.38 7.44 10.98
N LEU A 3 -6.32 7.55 10.16
CA LEU A 3 -6.33 8.43 8.99
C LEU A 3 -7.47 8.09 8.04
N ALA A 4 -7.66 6.81 7.71
CA ALA A 4 -8.73 6.34 6.82
C ALA A 4 -10.13 6.64 7.37
N ALA A 5 -10.28 6.72 8.70
CA ALA A 5 -11.55 7.09 9.33
C ALA A 5 -11.90 8.58 9.19
N LYS A 6 -10.95 9.41 8.76
CA LYS A 6 -11.07 10.88 8.70
C LYS A 6 -10.93 11.45 7.29
N THR A 7 -10.73 10.62 6.28
CA THR A 7 -10.58 11.06 4.89
C THR A 7 -11.28 10.11 3.95
N THR A 8 -11.73 10.64 2.81
CA THR A 8 -12.23 9.86 1.67
C THR A 8 -11.11 9.49 0.70
N VAL A 9 -9.91 10.07 0.86
CA VAL A 9 -8.73 9.71 0.07
C VAL A 9 -8.30 8.29 0.43
N PRO A 10 -8.00 7.42 -0.55
CA PRO A 10 -7.53 6.06 -0.29
C PRO A 10 -6.27 6.04 0.59
N VAL A 11 -6.29 5.22 1.64
CA VAL A 11 -5.15 5.07 2.57
C VAL A 11 -4.47 3.73 2.34
N LEU A 12 -3.16 3.81 2.12
CA LEU A 12 -2.26 2.66 1.91
C LEU A 12 -1.46 2.43 3.20
N GLY A 13 -1.61 1.24 3.81
CA GLY A 13 -0.98 0.86 5.07
C GLY A 13 0.20 -0.09 4.86
N VAL A 14 1.37 0.27 5.39
CA VAL A 14 2.58 -0.56 5.36
C VAL A 14 2.93 -0.96 6.80
N PRO A 15 2.81 -2.25 7.17
CA PRO A 15 3.22 -2.72 8.48
C PRO A 15 4.73 -2.59 8.68
N ILE A 16 5.15 -1.98 9.78
CA ILE A 16 6.58 -1.86 10.13
C ILE A 16 6.98 -3.08 10.97
N PRO A 17 8.15 -3.71 10.70
CA PRO A 17 8.62 -4.83 11.50
C PRO A 17 8.81 -4.41 12.96
N SER A 18 8.18 -5.16 13.87
CA SER A 18 8.35 -5.01 15.32
C SER A 18 9.57 -5.79 15.81
N LYS A 19 10.14 -5.40 16.96
CA LYS A 19 11.28 -6.10 17.57
C LYS A 19 10.98 -7.54 18.01
N HIS A 20 9.76 -7.82 18.46
CA HIS A 20 9.43 -9.09 19.13
C HIS A 20 8.58 -10.05 18.28
N LEU A 21 7.74 -9.51 17.40
CA LEU A 21 6.78 -10.29 16.61
C LEU A 21 7.02 -10.14 15.10
N SER A 22 8.19 -9.63 14.70
CA SER A 22 8.58 -9.45 13.30
C SER A 22 7.54 -8.69 12.44
N GLY A 23 6.69 -7.86 13.07
CA GLY A 23 5.65 -7.07 12.39
C GLY A 23 4.32 -7.79 12.21
N LEU A 24 4.11 -8.97 12.81
CA LEU A 24 2.80 -9.65 12.78
C LEU A 24 1.73 -8.86 13.57
N ASP A 25 2.14 -8.25 14.68
CA ASP A 25 1.36 -7.27 15.44
C ASP A 25 1.02 -6.02 14.61
N SER A 26 2.01 -5.46 13.92
CA SER A 26 1.82 -4.34 12.99
C SER A 26 0.87 -4.72 11.85
N LEU A 27 0.98 -5.94 11.31
CA LEU A 27 0.12 -6.41 10.24
C LEU A 27 -1.33 -6.52 10.72
N TYR A 28 -1.57 -7.21 11.83
CA TYR A 28 -2.93 -7.39 12.35
C TYR A 28 -3.57 -6.08 12.81
N SER A 29 -2.80 -5.14 13.36
CA SER A 29 -3.33 -3.82 13.76
C SER A 29 -3.73 -2.93 12.56
N ILE A 30 -3.25 -3.23 11.35
CA ILE A 30 -3.55 -2.46 10.14
C ILE A 30 -4.59 -3.16 9.26
N VAL A 31 -4.44 -4.47 9.02
CA VAL A 31 -5.25 -5.21 8.03
C VAL A 31 -6.66 -5.54 8.52
N GLN A 32 -6.84 -5.73 9.83
CA GLN A 32 -8.11 -6.18 10.44
C GLN A 32 -9.10 -5.01 10.66
N MET A 33 -9.27 -4.15 9.66
CA MET A 33 -10.22 -3.05 9.74
C MET A 33 -11.67 -3.58 9.68
N PRO A 34 -12.58 -3.14 10.58
CA PRO A 34 -13.99 -3.47 10.48
C PRO A 34 -14.63 -2.92 9.19
N LYS A 35 -15.78 -3.50 8.81
CA LYS A 35 -16.57 -3.04 7.66
C LYS A 35 -16.84 -1.53 7.71
N GLY A 36 -16.57 -0.85 6.60
CA GLY A 36 -16.92 0.56 6.38
C GLY A 36 -15.73 1.49 6.23
N ILE A 37 -14.59 1.22 6.90
CA ILE A 37 -13.38 2.06 6.83
C ILE A 37 -12.21 1.20 6.31
N PRO A 38 -12.02 1.10 4.98
CA PRO A 38 -11.00 0.24 4.40
C PRO A 38 -9.59 0.85 4.50
N VAL A 39 -8.58 -0.02 4.60
CA VAL A 39 -7.16 0.30 4.43
C VAL A 39 -6.54 -0.74 3.50
N ALA A 40 -5.93 -0.31 2.39
CA ALA A 40 -5.19 -1.23 1.53
C ALA A 40 -3.86 -1.56 2.20
N THR A 41 -3.69 -2.80 2.65
CA THR A 41 -2.52 -3.21 3.46
C THR A 41 -1.54 -4.02 2.62
N PHE A 42 -0.25 -3.72 2.75
CA PHE A 42 0.82 -4.36 1.99
C PHE A 42 1.70 -5.25 2.88
N ALA A 43 2.72 -5.88 2.29
CA ALA A 43 3.69 -6.71 3.00
C ALA A 43 4.38 -5.95 4.16
N ILE A 44 4.93 -6.68 5.12
CA ILE A 44 5.69 -6.08 6.23
C ILE A 44 7.02 -5.52 5.69
N GLY A 45 7.39 -4.30 6.11
CA GLY A 45 8.70 -3.71 5.86
C GLY A 45 8.88 -3.11 4.46
N GLU A 46 10.13 -3.10 3.99
CA GLU A 46 10.56 -2.38 2.78
C GLU A 46 9.82 -2.82 1.52
N SER A 47 9.62 -4.13 1.33
CA SER A 47 8.86 -4.64 0.20
C SER A 47 7.43 -4.11 0.17
N GLY A 48 6.81 -3.93 1.35
CA GLY A 48 5.49 -3.30 1.48
C GLY A 48 5.51 -1.83 1.12
N ALA A 49 6.55 -1.10 1.52
CA ALA A 49 6.71 0.32 1.18
C ALA A 49 6.83 0.54 -0.33
N VAL A 50 7.67 -0.26 -1.00
CA VAL A 50 7.82 -0.21 -2.46
C VAL A 50 6.50 -0.56 -3.16
N ASN A 51 5.83 -1.63 -2.72
CA ASN A 51 4.56 -2.04 -3.31
C ASN A 51 3.44 -1.02 -3.07
N ALA A 52 3.40 -0.35 -1.92
CA ALA A 52 2.45 0.72 -1.65
C ALA A 52 2.66 1.90 -2.61
N ALA A 53 3.92 2.29 -2.86
CA ALA A 53 4.25 3.33 -3.83
C ALA A 53 3.84 2.92 -5.26
N LEU A 54 4.18 1.70 -5.69
CA LEU A 54 3.78 1.17 -7.00
C LEU A 54 2.25 1.09 -7.15
N PHE A 55 1.54 0.74 -6.09
CA PHE A 55 0.07 0.71 -6.08
C PHE A 55 -0.51 2.13 -6.20
N ALA A 56 0.08 3.11 -5.53
CA ALA A 56 -0.30 4.52 -5.69
C ALA A 56 -0.10 5.00 -7.14
N VAL A 57 1.04 4.67 -7.76
CA VAL A 57 1.29 4.95 -9.19
C VAL A 57 0.24 4.27 -10.07
N ALA A 58 -0.09 3.01 -9.81
CA ALA A 58 -1.12 2.28 -10.57
C ALA A 58 -2.51 2.93 -10.46
N MET A 59 -2.87 3.46 -9.29
CA MET A 59 -4.12 4.20 -9.10
C MET A 59 -4.15 5.50 -9.94
N LEU A 60 -3.05 6.27 -9.93
CA LEU A 60 -2.93 7.53 -10.66
C LEU A 60 -2.83 7.32 -12.17
N ALA A 61 -2.16 6.25 -12.61
CA ALA A 61 -1.98 5.89 -14.01
C ALA A 61 -3.31 5.64 -14.75
N LYS A 62 -4.41 5.38 -14.03
CA LYS A 62 -5.75 5.27 -14.64
C LYS A 62 -6.15 6.55 -15.40
N SER A 63 -5.70 7.71 -14.92
CA SER A 63 -6.00 9.03 -15.52
C SER A 63 -4.78 9.71 -16.12
N ASP A 64 -3.61 9.08 -16.08
CA ASP A 64 -2.34 9.65 -16.55
C ASP A 64 -1.61 8.65 -17.45
N SER A 65 -1.61 8.93 -18.76
CA SER A 65 -0.98 8.08 -19.77
C SER A 65 0.55 8.04 -19.65
N THR A 66 1.17 9.09 -19.10
CA THR A 66 2.62 9.15 -18.87
C THR A 66 2.99 8.17 -17.76
N LEU A 67 2.26 8.20 -16.63
CA LEU A 67 2.45 7.27 -15.53
C LEU A 67 2.15 5.83 -15.95
N LEU A 68 1.14 5.61 -16.79
CA LEU A 68 0.83 4.28 -17.32
C LEU A 68 1.99 3.71 -18.16
N ALA A 69 2.57 4.52 -19.04
CA ALA A 69 3.72 4.12 -19.84
C ALA A 69 4.94 3.79 -18.97
N GLN A 70 5.23 4.63 -17.97
CA GLN A 70 6.31 4.41 -17.01
C GLN A 70 6.11 3.13 -16.19
N LEU A 71 4.89 2.88 -15.69
CA LEU A 71 4.57 1.67 -14.93
C LEU A 71 4.71 0.41 -15.78
N ASN A 72 4.31 0.45 -17.06
CA ASN A 72 4.49 -0.67 -17.98
C ASN A 72 5.98 -0.94 -18.25
N ALA A 73 6.77 0.11 -18.52
CA ALA A 73 8.20 -0.02 -18.71
C ALA A 73 8.90 -0.60 -17.47
N TYR A 74 8.52 -0.15 -16.27
CA TYR A 74 9.01 -0.70 -15.02
C TYR A 74 8.73 -2.20 -14.89
N ARG A 75 7.50 -2.65 -15.23
CA ARG A 75 7.14 -4.08 -15.18
C ARG A 75 7.91 -4.93 -16.18
N VAL A 76 8.11 -4.45 -17.41
CA VAL A 76 8.89 -5.16 -18.42
C VAL A 76 10.33 -5.37 -17.95
N ALA A 77 10.93 -4.38 -17.30
CA ALA A 77 12.30 -4.47 -16.78
C ALA A 77 12.48 -5.45 -15.58
N GLN A 78 11.39 -5.95 -15.00
CA GLN A 78 11.42 -6.95 -13.91
C GLN A 78 11.34 -8.39 -14.42
N THR A 79 10.97 -8.59 -15.69
CA THR A 79 10.93 -9.88 -16.39
C THR A 79 12.23 -10.14 -17.14
#